data_AF-A0A2H0WZH6-F1
#
_entry.id   AF-A0A2H0WZH6-F1
#
_cell.length_a   1.000
_cell.length_b   1.000
_cell.length_c   1.000
_cell.angle_alpha   90.00
_cell.angle_beta   90.00
_cell.angle_gamma   90.00
#
_symmetry.space_group_name_H-M   'P 1'
#
loop_
_entity.id
_entity.type
_entity.pdbx_description
1 polymer ?
#
loop_
_entity_poly.entity_id
_entity_poly.type
_entity_poly.pdbx_seq_one_letter_code
_entity_poly.pdbx_strand_id
1 'polypeptide(L)'
;MLKQITKYFLITLILSLGFGQLLRFDLFGLPLYLHDMLVICLLILQGQALQVRKIHLQGLALLGAGLFISSIRALTLYPLTDLLIPSLYTLRLLAYLALYLILNHKSYIINQKYFYISGMIAIIIGLAQYIFMPD
;
A
#
# COMPACT_ATOMS: atom_id res chain seq x y z
N MET A 1 5.64 -3.08 -24.15
CA MET A 1 6.48 -3.61 -23.06
C MET A 1 6.09 -3.05 -21.68
N LEU A 2 6.23 -1.75 -21.41
CA LEU A 2 5.97 -1.13 -20.09
C LEU A 2 4.57 -1.42 -19.51
N LYS A 3 3.51 -1.35 -20.34
CA LYS A 3 2.13 -1.67 -19.91
C LYS A 3 1.99 -3.12 -19.42
N GLN A 4 2.70 -4.06 -20.06
CA GLN A 4 2.63 -5.48 -19.75
C GLN A 4 3.43 -5.79 -18.46
N ILE A 5 4.60 -5.17 -18.31
CA ILE A 5 5.38 -5.21 -17.06
C ILE A 5 4.53 -4.68 -15.91
N THR A 6 3.92 -3.50 -16.07
CA THR A 6 3.04 -2.90 -15.05
C THR A 6 1.87 -3.82 -14.69
N LYS A 7 1.27 -4.48 -15.69
CA LYS A 7 0.21 -5.46 -15.46
C LYS A 7 0.69 -6.63 -14.60
N TYR A 8 1.87 -7.18 -14.86
CA TYR A 8 2.44 -8.24 -14.04
C TYR A 8 2.72 -7.76 -12.62
N PHE A 9 3.34 -6.59 -12.45
CA PHE A 9 3.55 -6.00 -11.11
C PHE A 9 2.24 -5.79 -10.35
N LEU A 10 1.16 -5.35 -11.02
CA LEU A 10 -0.15 -5.20 -10.40
C LEU A 10 -0.77 -6.54 -10.01
N ILE A 11 -0.65 -7.58 -10.84
CA ILE A 11 -1.11 -8.94 -10.49
C ILE A 11 -0.33 -9.46 -9.29
N THR A 12 1.00 -9.32 -9.29
CA THR A 12 1.84 -9.71 -8.16
C THR A 12 1.48 -8.94 -6.91
N LEU A 13 1.22 -7.63 -7.01
CA LEU A 13 0.74 -6.82 -5.88
C LEU A 13 -0.57 -7.37 -5.31
N ILE A 14 -1.57 -7.62 -6.16
CA ILE A 14 -2.87 -8.17 -5.73
C ILE A 14 -2.71 -9.51 -5.03
N LEU A 15 -1.90 -10.42 -5.58
CA LEU A 15 -1.64 -11.72 -4.97
C LEU A 15 -0.88 -11.59 -3.65
N SER A 16 0.09 -10.68 -3.58
CA SER A 16 0.88 -10.45 -2.37
C SER A 16 0.03 -9.92 -1.20
N LEU A 17 -1.04 -9.17 -1.46
CA LEU A 17 -1.96 -8.70 -0.44
C LEU A 17 -2.66 -9.84 0.31
N GLY A 18 -2.87 -10.98 -0.35
CA GLY A 18 -3.46 -12.16 0.29
C GLY A 18 -2.60 -12.73 1.42
N PHE A 19 -1.29 -12.53 1.37
CA PHE A 19 -0.36 -12.94 2.42
C PHE A 19 -0.19 -11.87 3.52
N GLY A 20 -0.77 -10.68 3.34
CA GLY A 20 -0.73 -9.60 4.32
C GLY A 20 0.69 -9.26 4.79
N GLN A 21 0.91 -9.41 6.10
CA GLN A 21 2.19 -9.13 6.76
C GLN A 21 3.19 -10.29 6.73
N LEU A 22 2.80 -11.48 6.24
CA LEU A 22 3.68 -12.65 6.22
C LEU A 22 4.85 -12.48 5.25
N LEU A 23 4.69 -11.66 4.21
CA LEU A 23 5.75 -11.31 3.27
C LEU A 23 6.54 -10.09 3.77
N ARG A 24 7.00 -10.17 5.02
CA ARG A 24 7.84 -9.18 5.69
C ARG A 24 9.30 -9.63 5.63
N PHE A 25 10.17 -8.67 5.37
CA PHE A 25 11.62 -8.79 5.39
C PHE A 25 12.16 -7.78 6.39
N ASP A 26 12.98 -8.22 7.33
CA ASP A 26 13.66 -7.32 8.25
C ASP A 26 15.00 -6.89 7.64
N LEU A 27 15.09 -5.62 7.25
CA LEU A 27 16.30 -5.01 6.70
C LEU A 27 16.79 -3.95 7.68
N PHE A 28 17.94 -4.20 8.31
CA PHE A 28 18.53 -3.32 9.32
C PHE A 28 17.57 -2.94 10.46
N GLY A 29 16.73 -3.88 10.90
CA GLY A 29 15.74 -3.66 11.96
C GLY A 29 14.45 -2.95 11.52
N LEU A 30 14.33 -2.60 10.23
CA LEU A 30 13.12 -2.02 9.65
C LEU A 30 12.26 -3.11 8.97
N PRO A 31 10.98 -3.23 9.33
CA PRO A 31 10.06 -4.16 8.69
C PRO A 31 9.67 -3.64 7.29
N LEU A 32 10.18 -4.28 6.25
CA LEU A 32 9.81 -4.00 4.87
C LEU A 32 8.89 -5.09 4.33
N TYR A 33 7.77 -4.69 3.74
CA TYR A 33 6.80 -5.63 3.18
C TYR A 33 6.93 -5.71 1.67
N LEU A 34 6.72 -6.90 1.10
CA LEU A 34 6.78 -7.08 -0.36
C LEU A 34 5.84 -6.12 -1.10
N HIS A 35 4.64 -5.92 -0.56
CA HIS A 35 3.65 -5.03 -1.15
C HIS A 35 4.13 -3.57 -1.19
N ASP A 36 4.87 -3.10 -0.17
CA ASP A 36 5.45 -1.76 -0.17
C ASP A 36 6.50 -1.60 -1.27
N MET A 37 7.38 -2.60 -1.43
CA MET A 37 8.37 -2.61 -2.51
C MET A 37 7.71 -2.57 -3.88
N LEU A 38 6.66 -3.37 -4.09
CA LEU A 38 5.91 -3.40 -5.35
C LEU A 38 5.22 -2.06 -5.66
N VAL A 39 4.64 -1.40 -4.64
CA VAL A 39 4.06 -0.05 -4.81
C VAL A 39 5.13 0.94 -5.23
N ILE A 40 6.29 0.96 -4.57
CA ILE A 40 7.40 1.86 -4.92
C ILE A 40 7.87 1.60 -6.36
N CYS A 41 8.08 0.33 -6.74
CA CYS A 41 8.44 -0.03 -8.12
C CYS A 41 7.40 0.46 -9.13
N LEU A 42 6.10 0.28 -8.85
CA LEU A 42 5.02 0.77 -9.71
C LEU A 42 5.01 2.29 -9.82
N LEU A 43 5.25 3.01 -8.72
CA LEU A 43 5.36 4.46 -8.70
C LEU A 43 6.56 4.94 -9.53
N ILE A 44 7.72 4.28 -9.46
CA ILE A 44 8.89 4.62 -10.28
C ILE A 44 8.58 4.39 -11.76
N LEU A 45 7.98 3.24 -12.10
CA LEU A 45 7.64 2.88 -13.50
C LEU A 45 6.56 3.78 -14.11
N GLN A 46 5.69 4.37 -13.28
CA GLN A 46 4.53 5.14 -13.74
C GLN A 46 4.51 6.60 -13.27
N GLY A 47 5.55 7.07 -12.60
CA GLY A 47 5.58 8.35 -11.88
C GLY A 47 5.38 9.57 -12.78
N GLN A 48 5.81 9.49 -14.04
CA GLN A 48 5.56 10.54 -15.04
C GLN A 48 4.06 10.76 -15.31
N ALA A 49 3.19 9.80 -15.01
CA ALA A 49 1.74 9.92 -15.22
C ALA A 49 1.03 10.84 -14.21
N LEU A 50 1.70 11.22 -13.10
CA LEU A 50 1.15 12.13 -12.08
C LEU A 50 1.18 13.60 -12.53
N GLN A 51 2.14 14.00 -13.36
CA GLN A 51 2.44 15.42 -13.65
C GLN A 51 1.36 16.17 -14.46
N VAL A 52 0.35 15.49 -15.00
CA VAL A 52 -0.56 16.06 -16.02
C VAL A 52 -2.01 16.17 -15.53
N ARG A 53 -2.31 15.86 -14.27
CA ARG A 53 -3.69 15.46 -13.92
C ARG A 53 -4.41 16.38 -12.93
N LYS A 54 -5.66 16.70 -13.26
CA LYS A 54 -6.62 17.39 -12.38
C LYS A 54 -7.07 16.42 -11.28
N ILE A 55 -6.54 16.60 -10.08
CA ILE A 55 -6.93 15.80 -8.91
C ILE A 55 -8.09 16.51 -8.20
N HIS A 56 -9.07 15.74 -7.69
CA HIS A 56 -10.17 16.29 -6.92
C HIS A 56 -9.67 16.82 -5.56
N LEU A 57 -9.58 18.15 -5.43
CA LEU A 57 -8.93 18.82 -4.30
C LEU A 57 -9.63 18.56 -2.96
N GLN A 58 -10.95 18.36 -2.93
CA GLN A 58 -11.69 18.21 -1.67
C GLN A 58 -11.33 16.94 -0.89
N GLY A 59 -11.18 15.80 -1.57
CA GLY A 59 -10.81 14.54 -0.91
C GLY A 59 -9.37 14.56 -0.42
N LEU A 60 -8.46 15.15 -1.19
CA LEU A 60 -7.09 15.38 -0.76
C LEU A 60 -7.00 16.35 0.42
N ALA A 61 -7.81 17.40 0.45
CA ALA A 61 -7.85 18.35 1.56
C ALA A 61 -8.30 17.67 2.85
N LEU A 62 -9.32 16.81 2.79
CA LEU A 62 -9.80 16.06 3.95
C LEU A 62 -8.76 15.06 4.46
N LEU A 63 -8.11 14.33 3.55
CA LEU A 63 -6.98 13.45 3.88
C LEU A 63 -5.82 14.24 4.51
N GLY A 64 -5.46 15.38 3.92
CA GLY A 64 -4.41 16.26 4.44
C GLY A 64 -4.73 16.79 5.84
N ALA A 65 -5.96 17.22 6.09
CA ALA A 65 -6.42 17.65 7.40
C ALA A 65 -6.35 16.50 8.43
N GLY A 66 -6.79 15.30 8.06
CA GLY A 66 -6.69 14.11 8.91
C GLY A 66 -5.24 13.75 9.25
N LEU A 67 -4.33 13.80 8.28
CA LEU A 67 -2.90 13.57 8.49
C LEU A 67 -2.27 14.65 9.39
N PHE A 68 -2.68 15.90 9.22
CA PHE A 68 -2.19 17.01 10.04
C PHE A 68 -2.63 16.87 11.50
N ILE A 69 -3.92 16.64 11.74
CA ILE A 69 -4.48 16.47 13.09
C ILE A 69 -3.85 15.25 13.77
N SER A 70 -3.75 14.12 13.06
CA SER A 70 -3.13 12.91 13.60
C SER A 70 -1.64 13.09 13.90
N SER A 71 -0.90 13.84 13.08
CA SER A 71 0.51 14.15 13.34
C SER A 71 0.69 15.04 14.57
N ILE A 72 -0.16 16.07 14.75
CA ILE A 72 -0.16 16.89 15.97
C ILE A 72 -0.47 16.03 17.18
N ARG A 73 -1.51 15.18 17.09
CA ARG A 73 -1.89 14.30 18.19
C ARG A 73 -0.77 13.33 18.54
N ALA A 74 -0.07 12.78 17.55
CA ALA A 74 1.06 11.89 17.76
C ALA A 74 2.21 12.59 18.50
N LEU A 75 2.52 13.85 18.15
CA LEU A 75 3.53 14.65 18.86
C LEU A 75 3.18 14.90 20.34
N THR A 76 1.89 14.90 20.69
CA THR A 76 1.45 15.02 22.10
C THR A 76 1.44 13.70 22.86
N LEU A 77 1.41 12.56 22.17
CA LEU A 77 1.24 11.24 22.76
C LEU A 77 2.55 10.45 22.86
N TYR A 78 3.48 10.69 21.94
CA TYR A 78 4.70 9.90 21.80
C TYR A 78 5.95 10.78 21.77
N PRO A 79 7.10 10.31 22.29
CA PRO A 79 8.37 10.99 22.14
C PRO A 79 8.82 10.99 20.67
N LEU A 80 9.64 11.97 20.28
CA LEU A 80 10.10 12.16 18.90
C LEU A 80 10.77 10.92 18.29
N THR A 81 11.46 10.12 19.10
CA THR A 81 12.15 8.90 18.67
C THR A 81 11.18 7.83 18.16
N ASP A 82 9.97 7.78 18.72
CA ASP A 82 9.00 6.72 18.45
C ASP A 82 8.07 7.08 17.29
N LEU A 83 8.14 8.33 16.80
CA LEU A 83 7.34 8.81 15.67
C LEU A 83 7.80 8.26 14.32
N LEU A 84 9.01 7.68 14.24
CA LEU A 84 9.55 7.13 13.01
C LEU A 84 8.62 6.06 12.41
N ILE A 85 8.10 5.15 13.23
CA ILE A 85 7.21 4.08 12.77
C ILE A 85 5.88 4.66 12.24
N PRO A 86 5.12 5.48 13.01
CA PRO A 86 3.93 6.17 12.50
C PRO A 86 4.17 6.98 11.23
N SER A 87 5.31 7.67 11.12
CA SER A 87 5.66 8.43 9.92
C SER A 87 5.84 7.52 8.69
N LEU A 88 6.44 6.33 8.85
CA LEU A 88 6.55 5.35 7.77
C LEU A 88 5.18 4.82 7.32
N TYR A 89 4.24 4.62 8.25
CA TYR A 89 2.85 4.26 7.91
C TYR A 89 2.14 5.36 7.12
N THR A 90 2.32 6.63 7.50
CA THR A 90 1.79 7.77 6.74
C THR A 90 2.38 7.82 5.34
N LEU A 91 3.69 7.60 5.20
CA LEU A 91 4.35 7.52 3.90
C LEU A 91 3.78 6.38 3.04
N ARG A 92 3.57 5.21 3.64
CA ARG A 92 2.91 4.08 2.96
C ARG A 92 1.54 4.49 2.44
N LEU A 93 0.68 5.08 3.29
CA LEU A 93 -0.65 5.52 2.88
C LEU A 93 -0.60 6.48 1.67
N LEU A 94 0.31 7.45 1.71
CA LEU A 94 0.50 8.40 0.61
C LEU A 94 0.98 7.73 -0.69
N ALA A 95 1.87 6.75 -0.58
CA ALA A 95 2.35 5.97 -1.73
C ALA A 95 1.21 5.15 -2.38
N TYR A 96 0.38 4.50 -1.56
CA TYR A 96 -0.80 3.76 -2.04
C TYR A 96 -1.84 4.68 -2.68
N LEU A 97 -2.08 5.86 -2.10
CA LEU A 97 -2.97 6.87 -2.67
C LEU A 97 -2.46 7.36 -4.03
N ALA A 98 -1.16 7.67 -4.13
CA ALA A 98 -0.54 8.07 -5.40
C ALA A 98 -0.68 6.97 -6.45
N LEU A 99 -0.46 5.71 -6.07
CA LEU A 99 -0.64 4.57 -6.96
C LEU A 99 -2.10 4.43 -7.41
N TYR A 100 -3.06 4.55 -6.49
CA TYR A 100 -4.49 4.54 -6.82
C TYR A 100 -4.84 5.63 -7.84
N LEU A 101 -4.39 6.87 -7.64
CA LEU A 101 -4.63 7.97 -8.57
C LEU A 101 -4.01 7.70 -9.95
N ILE A 102 -2.84 7.08 -10.01
CA ILE A 102 -2.23 6.67 -11.29
C ILE A 102 -3.08 5.62 -12.01
N LEU A 103 -3.55 4.61 -11.26
CA LEU A 103 -4.24 3.43 -11.80
C LEU A 103 -5.69 3.69 -12.16
N ASN A 104 -6.45 4.44 -11.36
CA ASN A 104 -7.88 4.68 -11.54
C ASN A 104 -8.21 5.34 -12.90
N HIS A 105 -7.25 6.06 -13.46
CA HIS A 105 -7.39 6.73 -14.75
C HIS A 105 -6.78 5.95 -15.93
N LYS A 106 -6.16 4.79 -15.69
CA LYS A 106 -5.64 3.91 -16.74
C LYS A 106 -6.54 2.68 -16.83
N SER A 107 -6.97 2.35 -18.04
CA SER A 107 -7.79 1.15 -18.31
C SER A 107 -6.95 -0.14 -18.23
N TYR A 108 -6.41 -0.44 -17.04
CA TYR A 108 -5.79 -1.72 -16.79
C TYR A 108 -6.89 -2.74 -16.51
N ILE A 109 -7.12 -3.63 -17.47
CA ILE A 109 -8.04 -4.75 -17.29
C ILE A 109 -7.27 -5.87 -16.58
N ILE A 110 -7.50 -5.99 -15.28
CA ILE A 110 -7.04 -7.11 -14.46
C ILE A 110 -8.22 -8.06 -14.29
N ASN A 111 -7.97 -9.35 -14.50
CA ASN A 111 -8.99 -10.38 -14.34
C ASN A 111 -9.36 -10.50 -12.85
N GLN A 112 -10.66 -10.48 -12.53
CA GLN A 112 -11.19 -10.63 -11.19
C GLN A 112 -10.69 -11.91 -10.48
N LYS A 113 -10.35 -12.97 -11.23
CA LYS A 113 -9.76 -14.21 -10.70
C LYS A 113 -8.59 -13.97 -9.74
N TYR A 114 -7.72 -12.99 -10.01
CA TYR A 114 -6.58 -12.71 -9.13
C TYR A 114 -7.01 -12.15 -7.76
N PHE A 115 -8.09 -11.38 -7.71
CA PHE A 115 -8.66 -10.89 -6.47
C PHE A 115 -9.32 -12.03 -5.68
N TYR A 116 -10.03 -12.94 -6.35
CA TYR A 116 -10.59 -14.13 -5.69
C TYR A 116 -9.51 -15.04 -5.12
N ILE A 117 -8.42 -15.27 -5.87
CA ILE A 117 -7.27 -16.03 -5.39
C ILE A 117 -6.64 -15.36 -4.17
N SER A 118 -6.38 -14.06 -4.22
CA SER A 118 -5.86 -13.28 -3.10
C SER A 118 -6.76 -13.36 -1.86
N GLY A 119 -8.08 -13.19 -2.03
CA GLY A 119 -9.05 -13.31 -0.95
C GLY A 119 -9.12 -14.71 -0.35
N MET A 120 -9.06 -15.76 -1.18
CA MET A 120 -8.99 -17.15 -0.68
C MET A 120 -7.71 -17.40 0.11
N ILE A 121 -6.56 -16.92 -0.37
CA ILE A 121 -5.28 -17.02 0.36
C ILE A 121 -5.41 -16.32 1.72
N ALA A 122 -5.96 -15.11 1.76
CA ALA A 122 -6.17 -14.36 3.01
C ALA A 122 -7.09 -15.11 3.99
N ILE A 123 -8.18 -15.71 3.51
CA ILE A 123 -9.10 -16.50 4.33
C ILE A 123 -8.40 -17.74 4.89
N ILE A 124 -7.70 -18.49 4.05
CA ILE A 124 -6.98 -19.71 4.49
C ILE A 124 -5.94 -19.36 5.54
N ILE A 125 -5.16 -18.30 5.30
CA ILE A 125 -4.14 -17.83 6.25
C ILE A 125 -4.79 -17.34 7.54
N GLY A 126 -5.82 -16.51 7.47
CA GLY A 126 -6.51 -15.99 8.65
C GLY A 126 -7.15 -17.10 9.49
N LEU A 127 -7.77 -18.09 8.85
CA LEU A 127 -8.30 -19.27 9.54
C LEU A 127 -7.19 -20.13 10.14
N ALA A 128 -6.09 -20.34 9.42
CA ALA A 128 -4.95 -21.10 9.93
C ALA A 128 -4.32 -20.38 11.13
N GLN A 129 -4.15 -19.06 11.07
CA GLN A 129 -3.68 -18.26 12.21
C GLN A 129 -4.64 -18.41 13.39
N TYR A 130 -5.94 -18.23 13.17
CA TYR A 130 -6.93 -18.36 14.24
C TYR A 130 -6.93 -19.74 14.91
N ILE A 131 -6.73 -20.82 14.15
CA ILE A 131 -6.76 -22.21 14.66
C ILE A 131 -5.43 -22.62 15.30
N PHE A 132 -4.30 -22.34 14.65
CA PHE A 132 -2.99 -22.86 15.04
C PHE A 132 -2.14 -21.87 15.85
N MET A 133 -2.45 -20.57 15.74
CA MET A 133 -1.82 -19.49 16.49
C MET A 133 -2.90 -18.54 17.04
N PRO A 134 -3.86 -19.05 17.84
CA PRO A 134 -4.81 -18.18 18.51
C PRO A 134 -4.01 -17.23 19.43
N ASP A 135 -4.22 -15.93 19.24
CA ASP A 135 -3.69 -14.88 20.13
C ASP A 135 -4.16 -15.11 21.59
#